data_AF-A0A6N2LR47-F1
#
_entry.id   AF-A0A6N2LR47-F1
#
_cell.length_a   1.000
_cell.length_b   1.000
_cell.length_c   1.000
_cell.angle_alpha   90.00
_cell.angle_beta   90.00
_cell.angle_gamma   90.00
#
_symmetry.space_group_name_H-M   'P 1'
#
loop_
_entity.id
_entity.type
_entity.pdbx_description
1 polymer ?
#
loop_
_entity_poly.entity_id
_entity_poly.type
_entity_poly.pdbx_seq_one_letter_code
_entity_poly.pdbx_strand_id
1 'polypeptide(L)'
;MGSNAAYVEPEEAIINTEWGNFNCSNLPITEFDSSLDAESSNPGSRIFEKLTSAMYLGEIVRRVLLKMAQETALFGDVVPPELATPYQLRSPDMAAMHQDTSEDHDVVGEKLKEIFGGGGG
;
A
#
# COMPACT_ATOMS: atom_id res chain seq x y z
N MET A 1 -11.39 1.74 -1.01
CA MET A 1 -11.81 3.14 -1.20
C MET A 1 -10.83 3.77 -2.17
N GLY A 2 -11.32 4.41 -3.23
CA GLY A 2 -10.51 5.10 -4.23
C GLY A 2 -10.18 6.54 -3.85
N SER A 3 -9.43 7.25 -4.69
CA SER A 3 -9.07 8.66 -4.47
C SER A 3 -9.79 9.53 -5.51
N ASN A 4 -10.68 10.43 -5.05
CA ASN A 4 -11.38 11.39 -5.91
C ASN A 4 -11.47 12.79 -5.25
N ALA A 5 -11.58 13.86 -6.06
CA ALA A 5 -11.80 15.23 -5.62
C ALA A 5 -12.87 15.93 -6.48
N ALA A 6 -13.54 16.90 -5.89
CA ALA A 6 -14.49 17.77 -6.57
C ALA A 6 -14.25 19.22 -6.16
N TYR A 7 -14.58 20.16 -7.05
CA TYR A 7 -14.51 21.59 -6.76
C TYR A 7 -15.75 22.31 -7.34
N VAL A 8 -16.04 23.50 -6.83
CA VAL A 8 -17.19 24.32 -7.22
C VAL A 8 -16.72 25.46 -8.10
N GLU A 9 -17.30 25.57 -9.30
CA GLU A 9 -17.06 26.68 -10.22
C GLU A 9 -17.83 27.94 -9.77
N PRO A 10 -17.43 29.15 -10.22
CA PRO A 10 -18.11 30.41 -9.87
C PRO A 10 -19.61 30.46 -10.19
N GLU A 11 -20.07 29.60 -11.12
CA GLU A 11 -21.46 29.47 -11.54
C GLU A 11 -22.25 28.40 -10.73
N GLU A 12 -21.73 27.98 -9.57
CA GLU A 12 -22.28 26.94 -8.68
C GLU A 12 -22.37 25.52 -9.30
N ALA A 13 -21.67 25.28 -10.41
CA ALA A 13 -21.52 23.94 -10.96
C ALA A 13 -20.50 23.12 -10.16
N ILE A 14 -20.86 21.87 -9.81
CA ILE A 14 -19.95 20.92 -9.15
C ILE A 14 -19.21 20.12 -10.24
N ILE A 15 -17.88 20.21 -10.24
CA ILE A 15 -17.04 19.41 -11.14
C ILE A 15 -16.48 18.22 -10.38
N ASN A 16 -16.89 17.01 -10.79
CA ASN A 16 -16.23 15.77 -10.39
C ASN A 16 -15.00 15.55 -11.29
N THR A 17 -13.81 15.55 -10.69
CA THR A 17 -12.56 15.52 -11.46
C THR A 17 -12.17 14.13 -11.94
N GLU A 18 -12.63 13.08 -11.26
CA GLU A 18 -12.16 11.69 -11.48
C GLU A 18 -10.62 11.62 -11.56
N TRP A 19 -9.94 12.44 -10.76
CA TRP A 19 -8.48 12.66 -10.83
C TRP A 19 -7.63 11.41 -10.54
N GLY A 20 -8.24 10.31 -10.08
CA GLY A 20 -7.53 9.04 -9.86
C GLY A 20 -6.87 8.51 -11.14
N ASN A 21 -7.39 8.89 -12.31
CA ASN A 21 -6.82 8.58 -13.62
C ASN A 21 -5.68 9.51 -14.07
N PHE A 22 -5.31 10.51 -13.28
CA PHE A 22 -4.19 11.38 -13.59
C PHE A 22 -2.91 10.56 -13.79
N ASN A 23 -2.19 10.84 -14.88
CA ASN A 23 -0.93 10.19 -15.21
C ASN A 23 -0.03 11.18 -15.92
N CYS A 24 1.18 11.39 -15.40
CA CYS A 24 2.20 12.21 -16.03
C CYS A 24 3.59 11.60 -15.81
N SER A 25 4.54 11.94 -16.68
CA SER A 25 5.93 11.45 -16.61
C SER A 25 6.68 11.86 -15.35
N ASN A 26 6.13 12.79 -14.56
CA ASN A 26 6.75 13.31 -13.35
C ASN A 26 6.27 12.59 -12.08
N LEU A 27 5.34 11.63 -12.19
CA LEU A 27 4.95 10.81 -11.05
C LEU A 27 6.13 9.94 -10.61
N PRO A 28 6.42 9.85 -9.30
CA PRO A 28 7.53 9.06 -8.77
C PRO A 28 7.16 7.57 -8.71
N ILE A 29 6.96 6.94 -9.87
CA ILE A 29 6.56 5.53 -9.99
C ILE A 29 7.77 4.63 -9.72
N THR A 30 7.65 3.71 -8.76
CA THR A 30 8.66 2.71 -8.44
C THR A 30 8.40 1.37 -9.16
N GLU A 31 9.32 0.42 -9.00
CA GLU A 31 9.13 -0.96 -9.48
C GLU A 31 7.93 -1.65 -8.81
N PHE A 32 7.66 -1.32 -7.53
CA PHE A 32 6.54 -1.89 -6.77
C PHE A 32 5.20 -1.36 -7.28
N ASP A 33 5.13 -0.07 -7.61
CA ASP A 33 3.95 0.56 -8.22
C ASP A 33 3.66 -0.02 -9.60
N SER A 34 4.72 -0.20 -10.41
CA SER A 34 4.61 -0.77 -11.76
C SER A 34 4.14 -2.23 -11.71
N SER A 35 4.68 -3.03 -10.79
CA SER A 35 4.26 -4.42 -10.57
C SER A 35 2.83 -4.51 -10.05
N LEU A 36 2.45 -3.65 -9.10
CA LEU A 36 1.06 -3.56 -8.61
C LEU A 36 0.09 -3.20 -9.74
N ASP A 37 0.43 -2.21 -10.58
CA ASP A 37 -0.41 -1.79 -11.70
C ASP A 37 -0.60 -2.93 -12.72
N ALA A 38 0.49 -3.62 -13.08
CA ALA A 38 0.47 -4.73 -14.03
C ALA A 38 -0.41 -5.91 -13.55
N GLU A 39 -0.45 -6.17 -12.25
CA GLU A 39 -1.25 -7.23 -11.62
C GLU A 39 -2.67 -6.79 -11.24
N SER A 40 -2.99 -5.51 -11.37
CA SER A 40 -4.32 -4.97 -11.04
C SER A 40 -5.40 -5.40 -12.04
N SER A 41 -6.66 -5.23 -11.67
CA SER A 41 -7.80 -5.47 -12.57
C SER A 41 -7.89 -4.46 -13.72
N ASN A 42 -7.14 -3.37 -13.66
CA ASN A 42 -7.15 -2.27 -14.63
C ASN A 42 -5.74 -1.72 -14.90
N PRO A 43 -4.82 -2.53 -15.50
CA PRO A 43 -3.46 -2.08 -15.78
C PRO A 43 -3.42 -0.83 -16.66
N GLY A 44 -2.47 0.08 -16.39
CA GLY A 44 -2.32 1.35 -17.09
C GLY A 44 -3.39 2.39 -16.76
N SER A 45 -4.34 2.08 -15.88
CA SER A 45 -5.43 2.97 -15.47
C SER A 45 -5.36 3.27 -13.98
N ARG A 46 -5.97 4.39 -13.57
CA ARG A 46 -6.07 4.82 -12.18
C ARG A 46 -4.71 4.95 -11.48
N ILE A 47 -3.71 5.40 -12.23
CA ILE A 47 -2.31 5.46 -11.77
C ILE A 47 -2.20 6.32 -10.51
N PHE A 48 -2.77 7.52 -10.50
CA PHE A 48 -2.74 8.37 -9.31
C PHE A 48 -3.50 7.79 -8.12
N GLU A 49 -4.63 7.13 -8.35
CA GLU A 49 -5.36 6.41 -7.29
C GLU A 49 -4.54 5.23 -6.71
N LYS A 50 -3.80 4.50 -7.56
CA LYS A 50 -2.91 3.42 -7.12
C LYS A 50 -1.74 3.93 -6.28
N LEU A 51 -1.22 5.11 -6.60
CA LEU A 51 -0.12 5.73 -5.85
C LEU A 51 -0.57 6.32 -4.51
N THR A 52 -1.81 6.78 -4.38
CA THR A 52 -2.23 7.62 -3.25
C THR A 52 -3.29 7.00 -2.35
N SER A 53 -4.12 6.10 -2.87
CA SER A 53 -5.27 5.62 -2.11
C SER A 53 -4.85 4.59 -1.06
N ALA A 54 -5.58 4.62 0.06
CA ALA A 54 -5.39 3.71 1.18
C ALA A 54 -5.48 2.23 0.74
N MET A 55 -6.26 1.93 -0.32
CA MET A 55 -6.43 0.59 -0.86
C MET A 55 -5.12 -0.07 -1.31
N TYR A 56 -4.21 0.72 -1.89
CA TYR A 56 -2.98 0.19 -2.49
C TYR A 56 -1.74 0.48 -1.64
N LEU A 57 -1.79 1.45 -0.73
CA LEU A 57 -0.64 1.81 0.12
C LEU A 57 -0.11 0.62 0.93
N GLY A 58 -1.00 -0.18 1.54
CA GLY A 58 -0.61 -1.38 2.27
C GLY A 58 0.00 -2.46 1.36
N GLU A 59 -0.50 -2.57 0.13
CA GLU A 59 0.01 -3.54 -0.85
C GLU A 59 1.40 -3.14 -1.38
N ILE A 60 1.66 -1.85 -1.59
CA ILE A 60 3.01 -1.35 -1.92
C ILE A 60 3.99 -1.70 -0.80
N VAL A 61 3.64 -1.43 0.46
CA VAL A 61 4.51 -1.75 1.60
C VAL A 61 4.73 -3.26 1.73
N ARG A 62 3.68 -4.09 1.54
CA ARG A 62 3.82 -5.54 1.52
C ARG A 62 4.82 -6.02 0.46
N ARG A 63 4.78 -5.46 -0.76
CA ARG A 63 5.72 -5.81 -1.83
C ARG A 63 7.16 -5.43 -1.48
N VAL A 64 7.38 -4.28 -0.85
CA VAL A 64 8.69 -3.88 -0.32
C VAL A 64 9.17 -4.87 0.74
N LEU A 65 8.33 -5.18 1.72
CA LEU A 65 8.66 -6.13 2.80
C LEU A 65 8.96 -7.53 2.25
N LEU A 66 8.21 -7.99 1.25
CA LEU A 66 8.45 -9.28 0.60
C LEU A 66 9.81 -9.31 -0.10
N LYS A 67 10.16 -8.26 -0.85
CA LYS A 67 11.48 -8.15 -1.49
C LYS A 67 12.60 -8.16 -0.45
N MET A 68 12.46 -7.37 0.61
CA MET A 68 13.43 -7.34 1.70
C MET A 68 13.56 -8.69 2.41
N ALA A 69 12.46 -9.42 2.62
CA ALA A 69 12.46 -10.75 3.22
C ALA A 69 13.13 -11.82 2.34
N GLN A 70 13.08 -11.66 1.02
CA GLN A 70 13.73 -12.58 0.08
C GLN A 70 15.23 -12.30 -0.07
N GLU A 71 15.62 -11.03 0.06
CA GLU A 71 17.01 -10.57 -0.11
C GLU A 71 17.80 -10.54 1.21
N THR A 72 17.11 -10.55 2.34
CA THR A 72 17.69 -10.43 3.69
C THR A 72 16.95 -11.29 4.70
N ALA A 73 17.52 -11.49 5.89
CA ALA A 73 16.86 -12.23 6.98
C ALA A 73 15.84 -11.38 7.78
N LEU A 74 15.09 -10.48 7.12
CA LEU A 74 14.16 -9.54 7.77
C LEU A 74 13.13 -10.26 8.68
N PHE A 75 12.68 -11.44 8.27
CA PHE A 75 11.77 -12.30 9.03
C PHE A 75 12.42 -13.63 9.45
N GLY A 76 13.76 -13.67 9.51
CA GLY A 76 14.54 -14.89 9.71
C GLY A 76 14.86 -15.62 8.40
N ASP A 77 15.19 -16.92 8.50
CA ASP A 77 15.62 -17.73 7.35
C ASP A 77 14.47 -18.14 6.41
N VAL A 78 13.22 -18.02 6.88
CA VAL A 78 12.02 -18.42 6.14
C VAL A 78 11.11 -17.21 5.98
N VAL A 79 10.81 -16.87 4.72
CA VAL A 79 9.82 -15.83 4.40
C VAL A 79 8.43 -16.31 4.82
N PRO A 80 7.69 -15.54 5.64
CA PRO A 80 6.34 -15.92 6.03
C PRO A 80 5.44 -16.07 4.80
N PRO A 81 4.70 -17.19 4.65
CA PRO A 81 3.86 -17.41 3.48
C PRO A 81 2.74 -16.36 3.36
N GLU A 82 2.25 -15.85 4.49
CA GLU A 82 1.27 -14.76 4.54
C GLU A 82 1.79 -13.48 3.88
N LEU A 83 3.11 -13.26 3.87
CA LEU A 83 3.72 -12.11 3.23
C LEU A 83 3.61 -12.17 1.70
N ALA A 84 3.43 -13.36 1.12
CA ALA A 84 3.19 -13.55 -0.31
C ALA A 84 1.72 -13.33 -0.72
N THR A 85 0.80 -13.22 0.25
CA THR A 85 -0.63 -13.04 0.00
C THR A 85 -0.94 -11.57 -0.32
N PRO A 86 -1.47 -11.25 -1.53
CA PRO A 86 -1.81 -9.88 -1.88
C PRO A 86 -2.83 -9.26 -0.91
N TYR A 87 -2.69 -7.98 -0.61
CA TYR A 87 -3.59 -7.17 0.23
C TYR A 87 -3.73 -7.66 1.68
N GLN A 88 -2.80 -8.49 2.17
CA GLN A 88 -2.76 -8.95 3.55
C GLN A 88 -2.47 -7.80 4.53
N LEU A 89 -1.61 -6.85 4.13
CA LEU A 89 -1.31 -5.63 4.88
C LEU A 89 -2.25 -4.52 4.46
N ARG A 90 -3.06 -4.00 5.39
CA ARG A 90 -4.06 -2.98 5.09
C ARG A 90 -3.67 -1.63 5.66
N SER A 91 -4.36 -0.59 5.19
CA SER A 91 -4.12 0.80 5.63
C SER A 91 -4.33 1.02 7.14
N PRO A 92 -5.32 0.40 7.83
CA PRO A 92 -5.42 0.51 9.29
C PRO A 92 -4.20 -0.07 10.02
N ASP A 93 -3.63 -1.15 9.48
CA ASP A 93 -2.42 -1.76 10.03
C ASP A 93 -1.23 -0.79 9.87
N MET A 94 -1.09 -0.20 8.68
CA MET A 94 -0.11 0.87 8.41
C MET A 94 -0.28 2.07 9.34
N ALA A 95 -1.51 2.51 9.59
CA ALA A 95 -1.80 3.64 10.46
C ALA A 95 -1.40 3.34 11.91
N ALA A 96 -1.69 2.13 12.40
CA ALA A 96 -1.28 1.69 13.74
C ALA A 96 0.26 1.66 13.85
N MET A 97 0.95 1.09 12.85
CA MET A 97 2.41 1.08 12.81
C MET A 97 3.01 2.49 12.75
N HIS A 98 2.40 3.41 12.00
CA HIS A 98 2.88 4.79 11.89
C HIS A 98 2.69 5.61 13.18
N GLN A 99 1.70 5.24 14.00
CA GLN A 99 1.43 5.86 15.30
C GLN A 99 2.28 5.28 16.43
N ASP A 100 3.12 4.28 16.14
CA ASP A 100 4.02 3.71 17.12
C ASP A 100 5.10 4.73 17.50
N THR A 101 5.09 5.14 18.77
CA THR A 101 6.10 6.03 19.35
C THR A 101 6.93 5.32 20.42
N SER A 102 6.81 4.00 20.55
CA SER A 102 7.65 3.21 21.47
C SER A 102 9.10 3.19 20.98
N GLU A 103 10.05 3.14 21.91
CA GLU A 103 11.48 3.10 21.55
C GLU A 103 11.86 1.81 20.80
N ASP A 104 11.19 0.69 21.13
CA ASP A 104 11.45 -0.63 20.57
C ASP A 104 10.51 -1.02 19.41
N HIS A 105 9.61 -0.12 19.01
CA HIS A 105 8.58 -0.35 17.98
C HIS A 105 7.67 -1.57 18.27
N ASP A 106 7.19 -1.67 19.51
CA ASP A 106 6.37 -2.78 20.00
C ASP A 106 5.11 -2.99 19.16
N VAL A 107 4.42 -1.90 18.77
CA VAL A 107 3.17 -1.97 17.99
C VAL A 107 3.46 -2.45 16.58
N VAL A 108 4.57 -2.01 15.98
CA VAL A 108 5.03 -2.54 14.69
C VAL A 108 5.27 -4.04 14.79
N GLY A 109 6.02 -4.48 15.80
CA GLY A 109 6.31 -5.89 16.02
C GLY A 109 5.05 -6.74 16.24
N GLU A 110 4.10 -6.26 17.03
CA GLU A 110 2.80 -6.92 17.26
C GLU A 110 1.99 -7.01 15.97
N LYS A 111 1.89 -5.93 15.20
CA LYS A 111 1.15 -5.91 13.93
C LYS A 111 1.74 -6.87 12.91
N LEU A 112 3.06 -6.88 12.75
CA LEU A 112 3.72 -7.81 11.83
C LEU A 112 3.50 -9.27 12.24
N LYS A 113 3.52 -9.58 13.55
CA LYS A 113 3.20 -10.92 14.05
C LYS A 113 1.72 -11.28 13.84
N GLU A 114 0.80 -10.36 14.10
CA GLU A 114 -0.64 -10.58 13.89
C GLU A 114 -0.96 -10.88 12.43
N ILE A 115 -0.31 -10.17 11.49
CA ILE A 115 -0.62 -10.19 10.07
C ILE A 115 0.13 -11.31 9.34
N PHE A 116 1.40 -11.53 9.69
CA PHE A 116 2.30 -12.44 8.98
C PHE A 116 2.83 -13.60 9.83
N GLY A 117 2.60 -13.62 11.13
CA GLY A 117 3.13 -14.64 12.03
C GLY A 117 2.31 -15.94 12.03
N GLY A 118 1.83 -16.39 10.87
CA GLY A 118 0.92 -17.53 10.67
C GLY A 118 0.93 -18.56 11.80
N GLY A 119 -0.25 -18.85 12.36
CA GLY A 119 -0.43 -19.68 13.56
C GLY A 119 0.37 -20.99 13.54
N GLY A 120 1.52 -20.97 14.19
CA GLY A 120 2.34 -22.13 14.54
C GLY A 120 2.65 -22.03 16.03
N GLY A 121 2.24 -23.07 16.78
CA GLY A 121 2.36 -23.14 18.23
C GLY A 121 3.77 -23.40 18.75
#